data_AF-A0A6N7HJC9-F1
#
_entry.id   AF-A0A6N7HJC9-F1
#
_cell.length_a   1.000
_cell.length_b   1.000
_cell.length_c   1.000
_cell.angle_alpha   90.00
_cell.angle_beta   90.00
_cell.angle_gamma   90.00
#
_symmetry.space_group_name_H-M   'P 1'
#
loop_
_entity.id
_entity.type
_entity.pdbx_description
1 polymer ?
#
loop_
_entity_poly.entity_id
_entity_poly.type
_entity_poly.pdbx_seq_one_letter_code
_entity_poly.pdbx_strand_id
1 'polypeptide(L)'
;MGRVQLDDADPSNPRVDLIVARVYDERQGDPRTEFVIEPVTGLAGPEPVEPPLPPVSFPIARVALPAGTTQLAGSMFTDIRRAASVRTGVGVVLPGDDPTLPGAYAGHTRYRAGTLEAFDGETWRGTPAIWSEESVELVARTGITGIAALTSIGVPDPGWPYRLMISGCAELTGTNCRADLTIRLDAADGAVLARGVGPTNGWSWVTTPARNTRVLEGAHTLYLSGERVGAAGTWANFTYNGALSLLRLPA
;
A
#
# COMPACT_ATOMS: atom_id res chain seq x y z
N MET A 1 9.20 -38.61 -16.71
CA MET A 1 8.92 -37.17 -16.91
C MET A 1 7.79 -37.06 -17.92
N GLY A 2 6.77 -36.23 -17.66
CA GLY A 2 5.70 -36.01 -18.63
C GLY A 2 6.24 -35.28 -19.86
N ARG A 3 5.89 -35.75 -21.05
CA ARG A 3 6.19 -35.11 -22.33
C ARG A 3 4.89 -34.50 -22.86
N VAL A 4 4.93 -33.23 -23.27
CA VAL A 4 3.85 -32.61 -24.04
C VAL A 4 4.17 -32.79 -25.52
N GLN A 5 3.20 -33.27 -26.29
CA GLN A 5 3.35 -33.51 -27.73
C GLN A 5 2.37 -32.62 -28.49
N LEU A 6 2.89 -31.80 -29.40
CA LEU A 6 2.09 -31.03 -30.35
C LEU A 6 1.66 -31.92 -31.52
N ASP A 7 0.55 -31.57 -32.16
CA ASP A 7 0.16 -32.15 -33.44
C ASP A 7 1.20 -31.80 -34.51
N ASP A 8 1.27 -32.58 -35.59
CA ASP A 8 2.17 -32.29 -36.71
C ASP A 8 1.87 -30.91 -37.32
N ALA A 9 2.92 -30.19 -37.70
CA ALA A 9 2.77 -28.89 -38.33
C ALA A 9 2.07 -29.03 -39.70
N ASP A 10 1.20 -28.09 -40.02
CA ASP A 10 0.64 -28.00 -41.37
C ASP A 10 1.78 -27.68 -42.36
N PRO A 11 1.87 -28.37 -43.51
CA PRO A 11 2.99 -28.19 -44.44
C PRO A 11 3.00 -26.83 -45.14
N SER A 12 1.87 -26.11 -45.16
CA SER A 12 1.68 -24.89 -45.96
C SER A 12 1.35 -23.64 -45.14
N ASN A 13 0.77 -23.78 -43.96
CA ASN A 13 0.31 -22.67 -43.14
C ASN A 13 0.92 -22.70 -41.73
N PRO A 14 1.31 -21.54 -41.18
CA PRO A 14 1.68 -21.46 -39.77
C PRO A 14 0.45 -21.61 -38.87
N ARG A 15 0.67 -21.90 -37.59
CA ARG A 15 -0.36 -21.88 -36.54
C ARG A 15 0.20 -21.42 -35.20
N VAL A 16 -0.70 -21.09 -34.27
CA VAL A 16 -0.34 -20.75 -32.89
C VAL A 16 -1.00 -21.76 -31.96
N ASP A 17 -0.21 -22.54 -31.23
CA ASP A 17 -0.72 -23.47 -30.21
C ASP A 17 -0.58 -22.83 -28.81
N LEU A 18 -1.42 -23.23 -27.87
CA LEU A 18 -1.27 -22.88 -26.46
C LEU A 18 -0.84 -24.10 -25.65
N ILE A 19 0.05 -23.91 -24.69
CA ILE A 19 0.31 -24.88 -23.63
C ILE A 19 -0.43 -24.41 -22.39
N VAL A 20 -1.28 -25.26 -21.83
CA VAL A 20 -2.09 -24.94 -20.65
C VAL A 20 -1.90 -25.98 -19.56
N ALA A 21 -1.96 -25.54 -18.30
CA ALA A 21 -2.17 -26.39 -17.15
C ALA A 21 -3.67 -26.50 -16.89
N ARG A 22 -4.20 -27.70 -16.70
CA ARG A 22 -5.62 -27.93 -16.44
C ARG A 22 -5.83 -28.92 -15.32
N VAL A 23 -6.83 -28.65 -14.49
CA VAL A 23 -7.32 -29.58 -13.47
C VAL A 23 -8.65 -30.11 -13.97
N TYR A 24 -8.72 -31.41 -14.19
CA TYR A 24 -9.97 -32.14 -14.37
C TYR A 24 -10.47 -32.60 -13.01
N ASP A 25 -11.74 -32.33 -12.74
CA ASP A 25 -12.40 -32.70 -11.49
C ASP A 25 -13.91 -32.84 -11.72
N GLU A 26 -14.54 -33.79 -11.03
CA GLU A 26 -15.98 -34.08 -11.13
C GLU A 26 -16.84 -32.85 -10.81
N ARG A 27 -16.39 -31.96 -9.92
CA ARG A 27 -17.09 -30.72 -9.60
C ARG A 27 -17.10 -29.72 -10.76
N GLN A 28 -16.24 -29.92 -11.76
CA GLN A 28 -16.23 -29.15 -13.01
C GLN A 28 -17.00 -29.86 -14.13
N GLY A 29 -17.62 -31.02 -13.86
CA GLY A 29 -18.35 -31.82 -14.84
C GLY A 29 -17.46 -32.71 -15.71
N ASP A 30 -16.19 -32.91 -15.35
CA ASP A 30 -15.31 -33.89 -16.01
C ASP A 30 -15.21 -35.16 -15.14
N PRO A 31 -15.43 -36.37 -15.70
CA PRO A 31 -15.33 -37.61 -14.93
C PRO A 31 -13.90 -37.97 -14.51
N ARG A 32 -12.89 -37.26 -15.01
CA ARG A 32 -11.49 -37.45 -14.64
C ARG A 32 -11.12 -36.60 -13.43
N THR A 33 -10.17 -37.10 -12.65
CA THR A 33 -9.58 -36.39 -11.50
C THR A 33 -8.07 -36.37 -11.67
N GLU A 34 -7.56 -35.40 -12.43
CA GLU A 34 -6.12 -35.30 -12.71
C GLU A 34 -5.69 -33.86 -13.01
N PHE A 35 -4.40 -33.60 -12.84
CA PHE A 35 -3.75 -32.37 -13.29
C PHE A 35 -2.88 -32.69 -14.50
N VAL A 36 -3.13 -32.01 -15.61
CA VAL A 36 -2.37 -32.20 -16.86
C VAL A 36 -1.78 -30.89 -17.35
N ILE A 37 -0.68 -31.03 -18.08
CA ILE A 37 -0.18 -29.97 -18.97
C ILE A 37 -0.43 -30.48 -20.39
N GLU A 38 -1.27 -29.78 -21.13
CA GLU A 38 -1.72 -30.22 -22.46
C GLU A 38 -1.62 -29.07 -23.47
N PRO A 39 -1.44 -29.40 -24.76
CA PRO A 39 -1.52 -28.40 -25.81
C PRO A 39 -2.98 -28.19 -26.25
N VAL A 40 -3.28 -26.96 -26.65
CA VAL A 40 -4.50 -26.59 -27.36
C VAL A 40 -4.06 -26.18 -28.75
N THR A 41 -4.33 -27.05 -29.72
CA THR A 41 -3.92 -26.86 -31.11
C THR A 41 -4.70 -25.69 -31.73
N GLY A 42 -3.98 -24.75 -32.32
CA GLY A 42 -4.57 -23.64 -33.07
C GLY A 42 -5.00 -24.04 -34.47
N LEU A 43 -5.78 -23.18 -35.12
CA LEU A 43 -6.11 -23.35 -36.52
C LEU A 43 -4.97 -22.83 -37.40
N ALA A 44 -4.50 -23.67 -38.33
CA ALA A 44 -3.50 -23.26 -39.30
C ALA A 44 -4.10 -22.29 -40.33
N GLY A 45 -3.39 -21.21 -40.62
CA GLY A 45 -3.84 -20.20 -41.57
C GLY A 45 -2.75 -19.18 -41.89
N PRO A 46 -2.93 -18.38 -42.96
CA PRO A 46 -1.95 -17.36 -43.35
C PRO A 46 -1.75 -16.29 -42.26
N GLU A 47 -2.79 -16.04 -41.47
CA GLU A 47 -2.76 -15.21 -40.27
C GLU A 47 -3.25 -16.06 -39.08
N PRO A 48 -2.35 -16.79 -38.42
CA PRO A 48 -2.74 -17.72 -37.38
C PRO A 48 -3.21 -16.97 -36.14
N VAL A 49 -4.38 -17.35 -35.63
CA VAL A 49 -4.99 -16.76 -34.43
C VAL A 49 -4.81 -17.72 -33.27
N GLU A 50 -4.50 -17.17 -32.09
CA GLU A 50 -4.41 -17.96 -30.86
C GLU A 50 -5.77 -18.62 -30.54
N PRO A 51 -5.79 -19.92 -30.21
CA PRO A 51 -7.02 -20.60 -29.80
C PRO A 51 -7.55 -20.03 -28.47
N PRO A 52 -8.87 -20.05 -28.25
CA PRO A 52 -9.44 -19.62 -26.99
C PRO A 52 -8.95 -20.51 -25.84
N LEU A 53 -8.72 -19.90 -24.67
CA LEU A 53 -8.31 -20.63 -23.48
C LEU A 53 -9.43 -21.58 -23.03
N PRO A 54 -9.15 -22.89 -22.83
CA PRO A 54 -10.14 -23.82 -22.31
C PRO A 54 -10.66 -23.40 -20.93
N PRO A 55 -11.92 -23.73 -20.59
CA PRO A 55 -12.46 -23.50 -19.26
C PRO A 55 -11.60 -24.16 -18.17
N VAL A 56 -11.37 -23.42 -17.09
CA VAL A 56 -10.62 -23.87 -15.90
C VAL A 56 -9.20 -24.35 -16.24
N SER A 57 -8.56 -23.62 -17.15
CA SER A 57 -7.16 -23.84 -17.48
C SER A 57 -6.33 -22.59 -17.18
N PHE A 58 -5.03 -22.79 -17.00
CA PHE A 58 -4.04 -21.77 -16.74
C PHE A 58 -3.05 -21.73 -17.90
N PRO A 59 -2.94 -20.61 -18.64
CA PRO A 59 -2.02 -20.53 -19.77
C PRO A 59 -0.57 -20.54 -19.30
N ILE A 60 0.26 -21.32 -19.98
CA ILE A 60 1.69 -21.45 -19.68
C ILE A 60 2.52 -20.79 -20.78
N ALA A 61 2.33 -21.24 -22.02
CA ALA A 61 3.14 -20.77 -23.14
C ALA A 61 2.30 -20.67 -24.41
N ARG A 62 2.69 -19.74 -25.28
CA ARG A 62 2.28 -19.70 -26.67
C ARG A 62 3.37 -20.35 -27.51
N VAL A 63 2.99 -21.17 -28.49
CA VAL A 63 3.91 -21.79 -29.45
C VAL A 63 3.56 -21.27 -30.84
N ALA A 64 4.39 -20.39 -31.40
CA ALA A 64 4.28 -19.98 -32.79
C ALA A 64 4.95 -21.05 -33.66
N LEU A 65 4.15 -21.82 -34.39
CA LEU A 65 4.60 -22.97 -35.17
C LEU A 65 4.59 -22.62 -36.67
N PRO A 66 5.77 -22.43 -37.30
CA PRO A 66 5.85 -22.22 -38.74
C PRO A 66 5.34 -23.41 -39.56
N ALA A 67 4.94 -23.15 -40.80
CA ALA A 67 4.59 -24.19 -41.75
C ALA A 67 5.73 -25.21 -41.94
N GLY A 68 5.39 -26.49 -42.00
CA GLY A 68 6.35 -27.58 -42.24
C GLY A 68 7.38 -27.79 -41.13
N THR A 69 7.15 -27.28 -39.92
CA THR A 69 8.06 -27.47 -38.79
C THR A 69 8.22 -28.96 -38.44
N THR A 70 9.46 -29.45 -38.44
CA THR A 70 9.81 -30.84 -38.04
C THR A 70 10.65 -30.90 -36.76
N GLN A 71 11.19 -29.74 -36.31
CA GLN A 71 11.95 -29.61 -35.08
C GLN A 71 11.56 -28.31 -34.36
N LEU A 72 11.28 -28.42 -33.06
CA LEU A 72 10.91 -27.27 -32.23
C LEU A 72 12.16 -26.52 -31.76
N ALA A 73 12.14 -25.19 -31.90
CA ALA A 73 13.19 -24.30 -31.41
C ALA A 73 12.69 -23.46 -30.23
N GLY A 74 13.58 -23.12 -29.30
CA GLY A 74 13.22 -22.31 -28.12
C GLY A 74 12.57 -20.96 -28.44
N SER A 75 12.92 -20.35 -29.58
CA SER A 75 12.35 -19.10 -30.06
C SER A 75 10.88 -19.20 -30.49
N MET A 76 10.35 -20.40 -30.71
CA MET A 76 8.94 -20.63 -31.02
C MET A 76 8.05 -20.48 -29.79
N PHE A 77 8.63 -20.51 -28.59
CA PHE A 77 7.90 -20.47 -27.32
C PHE A 77 7.94 -19.05 -26.74
N THR A 78 6.76 -18.54 -26.40
CA THR A 78 6.59 -17.34 -25.59
C THR A 78 5.97 -17.73 -24.27
N ASP A 79 6.66 -17.47 -23.15
CA ASP A 79 6.08 -17.63 -21.82
C ASP A 79 4.99 -16.57 -21.61
N ILE A 80 3.80 -17.03 -21.24
CA ILE A 80 2.63 -16.18 -20.99
C ILE A 80 2.02 -16.45 -19.61
N ARG A 81 2.76 -17.14 -18.73
CA ARG A 81 2.34 -17.34 -17.34
C ARG A 81 2.13 -16.00 -16.66
N ARG A 82 1.04 -15.90 -15.91
CA ARG A 82 0.75 -14.76 -15.04
C ARG A 82 0.86 -15.16 -13.58
N ALA A 83 1.01 -14.18 -12.68
CA ALA A 83 0.84 -14.45 -11.27
C ALA A 83 -0.51 -15.14 -10.99
N ALA A 84 -0.47 -16.25 -10.27
CA ALA A 84 -1.65 -16.92 -9.76
C ALA A 84 -1.48 -17.17 -8.27
N SER A 85 -2.55 -16.95 -7.51
CA SER A 85 -2.66 -17.38 -6.11
C SER A 85 -3.97 -18.12 -5.92
N VAL A 86 -4.00 -18.96 -4.90
CA VAL A 86 -5.27 -19.48 -4.38
C VAL A 86 -6.12 -18.32 -3.86
N ARG A 87 -7.45 -18.50 -3.84
CA ARG A 87 -8.33 -17.55 -3.16
C ARG A 87 -7.83 -17.38 -1.72
N THR A 88 -7.79 -16.13 -1.24
CA THR A 88 -7.20 -15.69 0.05
C THR A 88 -5.67 -15.79 0.18
N GLY A 89 -4.96 -16.28 -0.84
CA GLY A 89 -3.49 -16.25 -0.87
C GLY A 89 -2.95 -14.93 -1.43
N VAL A 90 -1.69 -14.62 -1.13
CA VAL A 90 -0.98 -13.45 -1.69
C VAL A 90 -0.39 -13.83 -3.05
N GLY A 91 -0.89 -13.23 -4.13
CA GLY A 91 -0.24 -13.33 -5.44
C GLY A 91 1.05 -12.50 -5.49
N VAL A 92 2.03 -12.86 -6.32
CA VAL A 92 3.23 -12.04 -6.53
C VAL A 92 3.20 -11.55 -7.96
N VAL A 93 3.11 -10.24 -8.19
CA VAL A 93 3.13 -9.67 -9.54
C VAL A 93 4.48 -9.98 -10.18
N LEU A 94 4.48 -10.76 -11.26
CA LEU A 94 5.70 -11.18 -11.96
C LEU A 94 6.13 -10.12 -12.98
N PRO A 95 7.43 -10.08 -13.36
CA PRO A 95 7.86 -9.28 -14.50
C PRO A 95 7.07 -9.65 -15.77
N GLY A 96 6.38 -8.68 -16.37
CA GLY A 96 5.53 -8.90 -17.55
C GLY A 96 4.03 -8.99 -17.24
N ASP A 97 3.64 -9.16 -15.98
CA ASP A 97 2.25 -8.97 -15.58
C ASP A 97 1.85 -7.50 -15.71
N ASP A 98 0.64 -7.26 -16.20
CA ASP A 98 0.06 -5.91 -16.22
C ASP A 98 -0.41 -5.54 -14.80
N PRO A 99 0.26 -4.57 -14.13
CA PRO A 99 -0.07 -4.20 -12.76
C PRO A 99 -1.41 -3.48 -12.64
N THR A 100 -2.02 -3.06 -13.76
CA THR A 100 -3.29 -2.34 -13.80
C THR A 100 -4.51 -3.26 -13.85
N LEU A 101 -4.31 -4.56 -14.09
CA LEU A 101 -5.41 -5.53 -14.09
C LEU A 101 -6.15 -5.52 -12.76
N PRO A 102 -7.50 -5.46 -12.76
CA PRO A 102 -8.28 -5.46 -11.53
C PRO A 102 -8.12 -6.79 -10.78
N GLY A 103 -8.32 -6.75 -9.47
CA GLY A 103 -8.40 -7.97 -8.67
C GLY A 103 -9.65 -8.78 -9.02
N ALA A 104 -9.55 -10.11 -8.89
CA ALA A 104 -10.66 -11.01 -9.20
C ALA A 104 -11.86 -10.88 -8.23
N TYR A 105 -11.64 -10.34 -7.03
CA TYR A 105 -12.65 -10.13 -5.98
C TYR A 105 -12.13 -9.12 -4.94
N ALA A 106 -13.03 -8.43 -4.25
CA ALA A 106 -12.66 -7.56 -3.13
C ALA A 106 -11.95 -8.37 -2.03
N GLY A 107 -10.84 -7.86 -1.52
CA GLY A 107 -9.94 -8.54 -0.58
C GLY A 107 -8.88 -9.43 -1.25
N HIS A 108 -8.84 -9.54 -2.58
CA HIS A 108 -7.74 -10.21 -3.27
C HIS A 108 -6.42 -9.50 -2.94
N THR A 109 -5.41 -10.23 -2.50
CA THR A 109 -4.12 -9.68 -2.11
C THR A 109 -3.01 -10.01 -3.11
N ARG A 110 -2.11 -9.05 -3.33
CA ARG A 110 -0.91 -9.24 -4.15
C ARG A 110 0.30 -8.51 -3.58
N TYR A 111 1.49 -8.99 -3.87
CA TYR A 111 2.74 -8.33 -3.60
C TYR A 111 3.28 -7.68 -4.87
N ARG A 112 3.57 -6.39 -4.81
CA ARG A 112 4.07 -5.58 -5.92
C ARG A 112 5.08 -4.57 -5.41
N ALA A 113 6.27 -4.55 -6.02
CA ALA A 113 7.31 -3.54 -5.78
C ALA A 113 7.63 -3.29 -4.29
N GLY A 114 7.70 -4.35 -3.48
CA GLY A 114 8.02 -4.21 -2.04
C GLY A 114 6.81 -4.05 -1.12
N THR A 115 5.60 -3.93 -1.68
CA THR A 115 4.38 -3.65 -0.92
C THR A 115 3.34 -4.74 -1.11
N LEU A 116 2.66 -5.10 -0.02
CA LEU A 116 1.43 -5.87 -0.09
C LEU A 116 0.30 -4.92 -0.49
N GLU A 117 -0.59 -5.36 -1.38
CA GLU A 117 -1.76 -4.63 -1.84
C GLU A 117 -2.99 -5.51 -1.67
N ALA A 118 -4.13 -4.90 -1.39
CA ALA A 118 -5.44 -5.52 -1.37
C ALA A 118 -6.37 -4.78 -2.36
N PHE A 119 -7.10 -5.53 -3.17
CA PHE A 119 -8.10 -4.98 -4.08
C PHE A 119 -9.36 -4.64 -3.30
N ASP A 120 -9.83 -3.39 -3.36
CA ASP A 120 -11.04 -2.94 -2.64
C ASP A 120 -12.36 -3.25 -3.38
N GLY A 121 -12.26 -3.78 -4.60
CA GLY A 121 -13.39 -4.01 -5.51
C GLY A 121 -13.34 -3.12 -6.75
N GLU A 122 -12.59 -2.02 -6.68
CA GLU A 122 -12.42 -1.06 -7.79
C GLU A 122 -10.95 -0.86 -8.13
N THR A 123 -10.10 -0.72 -7.11
CA THR A 123 -8.67 -0.38 -7.25
C THR A 123 -7.79 -1.18 -6.30
N TRP A 124 -6.53 -1.36 -6.68
CA TRP A 124 -5.52 -1.91 -5.79
C TRP A 124 -5.09 -0.85 -4.78
N ARG A 125 -5.26 -1.16 -3.50
CA ARG A 125 -4.78 -0.33 -2.39
C ARG A 125 -3.58 -1.00 -1.77
N GLY A 126 -2.52 -0.26 -1.48
CA GLY A 126 -1.48 -0.76 -0.59
C GLY A 126 -2.11 -1.21 0.73
N THR A 127 -1.59 -2.28 1.35
CA THR A 127 -1.91 -2.55 2.75
C THR A 127 -1.59 -1.28 3.51
N PRO A 128 -2.53 -0.77 4.32
CA PRO A 128 -2.28 0.47 4.99
C PRO A 128 -1.07 0.30 5.90
N ALA A 129 0.04 0.88 5.48
CA ALA A 129 1.23 0.90 6.29
C ALA A 129 0.86 1.74 7.51
N ILE A 130 0.88 1.09 8.67
CA ILE A 130 1.00 1.81 9.93
C ILE A 130 2.25 2.65 9.76
N TRP A 131 2.06 3.96 9.74
CA TRP A 131 3.14 4.92 9.57
C TRP A 131 3.30 5.67 10.88
N SER A 132 4.50 5.64 11.44
CA SER A 132 4.84 6.35 12.66
C SER A 132 5.95 7.35 12.36
N GLU A 133 5.86 8.52 12.97
CA GLU A 133 6.86 9.56 12.86
C GLU A 133 7.02 10.23 14.21
N GLU A 134 8.23 10.67 14.51
CA GLU A 134 8.55 11.42 15.72
C GLU A 134 9.45 12.60 15.36
N SER A 135 9.13 13.77 15.91
CA SER A 135 9.99 14.95 15.83
C SER A 135 10.47 15.30 17.23
N VAL A 136 11.79 15.26 17.41
CA VAL A 136 12.48 15.65 18.66
C VAL A 136 13.20 16.98 18.54
N GLU A 137 13.22 17.58 17.34
CA GLU A 137 13.83 18.89 17.11
C GLU A 137 12.82 19.99 17.42
N LEU A 138 12.98 20.61 18.60
CA LEU A 138 12.17 21.73 19.04
C LEU A 138 12.88 23.06 18.80
N VAL A 139 12.10 24.05 18.34
CA VAL A 139 12.51 25.45 18.30
C VAL A 139 12.43 26.02 19.72
N ALA A 140 13.55 26.53 20.23
CA ALA A 140 13.55 27.26 21.50
C ALA A 140 12.81 28.59 21.35
N ARG A 141 11.97 28.89 22.33
CA ARG A 141 11.19 30.12 22.41
C ARG A 141 11.41 30.78 23.74
N THR A 142 11.46 32.11 23.75
CA THR A 142 11.61 32.93 24.96
C THR A 142 10.71 34.14 24.87
N GLY A 143 10.05 34.50 25.97
CA GLY A 143 9.27 35.73 26.04
C GLY A 143 7.99 35.72 25.21
N ILE A 144 7.44 34.55 24.87
CA ILE A 144 6.26 34.45 24.01
C ILE A 144 5.00 34.87 24.78
N THR A 145 4.22 35.76 24.19
CA THR A 145 2.96 36.28 24.76
C THR A 145 1.70 35.61 24.19
N GLY A 146 1.84 34.77 23.16
CA GLY A 146 0.73 34.12 22.45
C GLY A 146 0.95 32.62 22.26
N ILE A 147 0.54 32.11 21.10
CA ILE A 147 0.78 30.73 20.66
C ILE A 147 2.03 30.71 19.76
N ALA A 148 2.88 29.71 19.91
CA ALA A 148 3.97 29.47 18.98
C ALA A 148 4.24 27.97 18.80
N ALA A 149 4.49 27.56 17.56
CA ALA A 149 4.94 26.21 17.27
C ALA A 149 6.35 25.97 17.85
N LEU A 150 6.48 24.81 18.50
CA LEU A 150 7.74 24.24 18.97
C LEU A 150 8.31 23.31 17.90
N THR A 151 7.48 22.46 17.30
CA THR A 151 7.86 21.58 16.20
C THR A 151 6.63 21.17 15.37
N SER A 152 6.85 20.52 14.23
CA SER A 152 5.78 20.00 13.38
C SER A 152 6.17 18.72 12.66
N ILE A 153 5.17 17.90 12.32
CA ILE A 153 5.32 16.73 11.46
C ILE A 153 4.37 16.87 10.27
N GLY A 154 4.91 16.79 9.06
CA GLY A 154 4.11 16.64 7.84
C GLY A 154 3.60 15.21 7.73
N VAL A 155 2.30 15.04 7.55
CA VAL A 155 1.63 13.76 7.33
C VAL A 155 1.30 13.66 5.84
N PRO A 156 2.05 12.84 5.06
CA PRO A 156 1.77 12.67 3.64
C PRO A 156 0.38 12.05 3.43
N ASP A 157 -0.28 12.41 2.33
CA ASP A 157 -1.54 11.76 1.93
C ASP A 157 -1.29 10.27 1.62
N PRO A 158 -1.92 9.34 2.35
CA PRO A 158 -1.79 7.92 2.03
C PRO A 158 -2.69 7.45 0.87
N GLY A 159 -3.58 8.31 0.36
CA GLY A 159 -4.55 7.99 -0.68
C GLY A 159 -5.77 7.20 -0.19
N TRP A 160 -6.00 7.18 1.13
CA TRP A 160 -7.15 6.56 1.78
C TRP A 160 -7.50 7.27 3.10
N PRO A 161 -8.77 7.25 3.57
CA PRO A 161 -9.15 7.88 4.83
C PRO A 161 -8.46 7.26 6.06
N TYR A 162 -7.93 8.09 6.96
CA TYR A 162 -7.10 7.65 8.09
C TYR A 162 -7.42 8.37 9.40
N ARG A 163 -6.84 7.88 10.50
CA ARG A 163 -6.81 8.52 11.82
C ARG A 163 -5.38 8.65 12.30
N LEU A 164 -5.13 9.63 13.15
CA LEU A 164 -3.85 9.81 13.83
C LEU A 164 -4.03 9.54 15.32
N MET A 165 -3.19 8.68 15.88
CA MET A 165 -2.96 8.58 17.33
C MET A 165 -1.74 9.41 17.68
N ILE A 166 -1.92 10.46 18.46
CA ILE A 166 -0.92 11.51 18.68
C ILE A 166 -0.61 11.68 20.16
N SER A 167 0.63 12.03 20.47
CA SER A 167 1.07 12.48 21.79
C SER A 167 2.24 13.43 21.63
N GLY A 168 2.55 14.17 22.69
CA GLY A 168 3.67 15.09 22.67
C GLY A 168 3.99 15.61 24.05
N CYS A 169 5.24 15.99 24.22
CA CYS A 169 5.78 16.53 25.45
C CYS A 169 6.77 17.65 25.17
N ALA A 170 6.91 18.56 26.12
CA ALA A 170 7.92 19.61 26.10
C ALA A 170 8.10 20.19 27.50
N GLU A 171 9.29 20.69 27.79
CA GLU A 171 9.49 21.61 28.91
C GLU A 171 8.90 22.98 28.61
N LEU A 172 8.14 23.51 29.56
CA LEU A 172 7.60 24.86 29.49
C LEU A 172 7.94 25.63 30.77
N THR A 173 8.24 26.92 30.60
CA THR A 173 8.32 27.88 31.70
C THR A 173 7.27 28.95 31.50
N GLY A 174 6.43 29.21 32.51
CA GLY A 174 5.53 30.35 32.55
C GLY A 174 6.05 31.43 33.51
N THR A 175 5.98 32.70 33.11
CA THR A 175 6.33 33.87 33.93
C THR A 175 5.14 34.82 33.96
N ASN A 176 4.49 34.96 35.12
CA ASN A 176 3.23 35.70 35.28
C ASN A 176 2.09 35.18 34.37
N CYS A 177 2.11 33.90 34.04
CA CYS A 177 1.08 33.20 33.27
C CYS A 177 1.12 31.69 33.54
N ARG A 178 0.13 30.97 33.00
CA ARG A 178 0.20 29.53 32.77
C ARG A 178 0.67 29.26 31.34
N ALA A 179 1.53 28.27 31.14
CA ALA A 179 1.97 27.84 29.81
C ALA A 179 1.43 26.43 29.52
N ASP A 180 0.45 26.29 28.63
CA ASP A 180 -0.08 24.98 28.25
C ASP A 180 0.61 24.46 26.98
N LEU A 181 0.70 23.13 26.86
CA LEU A 181 1.21 22.45 25.67
C LEU A 181 0.02 21.93 24.86
N THR A 182 -0.01 22.17 23.55
CA THR A 182 -1.11 21.75 22.68
C THR A 182 -0.61 21.06 21.43
N ILE A 183 -1.33 20.04 20.96
CA ILE A 183 -1.17 19.49 19.61
C ILE A 183 -2.31 20.04 18.75
N ARG A 184 -1.97 20.54 17.57
CA ARG A 184 -2.90 21.19 16.64
C ARG A 184 -2.75 20.63 15.22
N LEU A 185 -3.83 20.72 14.45
CA LEU A 185 -3.88 20.26 13.06
C LEU A 185 -3.80 21.45 12.09
N ASP A 186 -3.00 21.29 11.04
CA ASP A 186 -2.80 22.14 9.86
C ASP A 186 -2.24 23.55 10.10
N ALA A 187 -2.36 24.08 11.31
CA ALA A 187 -1.78 25.36 11.71
C ALA A 187 -1.32 25.36 13.18
N ALA A 188 -0.27 26.12 13.47
CA ALA A 188 0.30 26.26 14.81
C ALA A 188 -0.68 26.82 15.84
N ASP A 189 -1.67 27.58 15.40
CA ASP A 189 -2.77 28.18 16.15
C ASP A 189 -4.14 27.58 15.76
N GLY A 190 -4.14 26.50 14.97
CA GLY A 190 -5.33 25.81 14.49
C GLY A 190 -6.08 25.04 15.58
N ALA A 191 -6.99 24.14 15.16
CA ALA A 191 -7.83 23.38 16.07
C ALA A 191 -7.00 22.51 17.04
N VAL A 192 -7.31 22.60 18.34
CA VAL A 192 -6.64 21.81 19.38
C VAL A 192 -7.14 20.37 19.35
N LEU A 193 -6.21 19.42 19.20
CA LEU A 193 -6.47 17.98 19.25
C LEU A 193 -6.20 17.40 20.65
N ALA A 194 -5.14 17.88 21.30
CA ALA A 194 -4.74 17.45 22.64
C ALA A 194 -4.15 18.64 23.42
N ARG A 195 -4.34 18.66 24.74
CA ARG A 195 -3.78 19.69 25.63
C ARG A 195 -3.20 19.05 26.88
N GLY A 196 -1.93 19.36 27.15
CA GLY A 196 -1.25 19.14 28.43
C GLY A 196 -1.28 20.44 29.23
N VAL A 197 -1.77 20.38 30.45
CA VAL A 197 -1.79 21.55 31.35
C VAL A 197 -0.38 21.73 31.90
N GLY A 198 0.22 22.88 31.65
CA GLY A 198 1.58 23.15 32.09
C GLY A 198 1.66 24.06 33.32
N PRO A 199 2.86 24.52 33.67
CA PRO A 199 3.11 25.22 34.92
C PRO A 199 2.49 26.62 34.93
N THR A 200 2.13 27.08 36.13
CA THR A 200 1.80 28.49 36.40
C THR A 200 2.95 29.11 37.17
N ASN A 201 3.57 30.16 36.64
CA ASN A 201 4.70 30.86 37.28
C ASN A 201 5.84 29.92 37.72
N GLY A 202 6.40 29.16 36.78
CA GLY A 202 7.45 28.19 37.05
C GLY A 202 7.78 27.35 35.82
N TRP A 203 8.66 26.36 36.03
CA TRP A 203 9.11 25.41 35.00
C TRP A 203 8.55 24.02 35.30
N SER A 204 8.17 23.28 34.25
CA SER A 204 7.77 21.88 34.37
C SER A 204 7.87 21.16 33.03
N TRP A 205 8.01 19.84 33.11
CA TRP A 205 7.85 18.95 31.97
C TRP A 205 6.36 18.68 31.74
N VAL A 206 5.86 19.04 30.56
CA VAL A 206 4.44 18.95 30.22
C VAL A 206 4.23 17.89 29.15
N THR A 207 3.25 17.02 29.35
CA THR A 207 2.86 15.98 28.39
C THR A 207 1.39 16.13 28.06
N THR A 208 1.04 15.97 26.79
CA THR A 208 -0.35 15.91 26.32
C THR A 208 -0.90 14.47 26.47
N PRO A 209 -2.21 14.28 26.71
CA PRO A 209 -2.78 12.93 26.67
C PRO A 209 -2.73 12.38 25.24
N ALA A 210 -2.54 11.06 25.11
CA ALA A 210 -2.68 10.41 23.82
C ALA A 210 -4.12 10.58 23.29
N ARG A 211 -4.26 11.01 22.04
CA ARG A 211 -5.57 11.26 21.41
C ARG A 211 -5.63 10.71 20.00
N ASN A 212 -6.82 10.26 19.61
CA ASN A 212 -7.13 9.90 18.24
C ASN A 212 -7.85 11.08 17.57
N THR A 213 -7.51 11.36 16.31
CA THR A 213 -8.26 12.32 15.50
C THR A 213 -9.59 11.74 15.04
N ARG A 214 -10.46 12.62 14.52
CA ARG A 214 -11.50 12.21 13.57
C ARG A 214 -10.86 11.57 12.32
N VAL A 215 -11.69 11.02 11.43
CA VAL A 215 -11.24 10.60 10.10
C VAL A 215 -10.74 11.82 9.32
N LEU A 216 -9.58 11.65 8.71
CA LEU A 216 -8.85 12.60 7.89
C LEU A 216 -8.65 12.03 6.49
N GLU A 217 -8.49 12.91 5.51
CA GLU A 217 -8.21 12.60 4.11
C GLU A 217 -7.19 13.62 3.59
N GLY A 218 -6.36 13.24 2.62
CA GLY A 218 -5.34 14.14 2.10
C GLY A 218 -4.12 14.29 3.02
N ALA A 219 -3.25 15.22 2.66
CA ALA A 219 -2.06 15.56 3.45
C ALA A 219 -2.43 16.55 4.55
N HIS A 220 -1.79 16.41 5.72
CA HIS A 220 -2.00 17.26 6.89
C HIS A 220 -0.67 17.61 7.55
N THR A 221 -0.66 18.61 8.44
CA THR A 221 0.50 18.90 9.29
C THR A 221 0.10 18.93 10.75
N LEU A 222 0.80 18.20 11.60
CA LEU A 222 0.64 18.32 13.06
C LEU A 222 1.64 19.33 13.62
N TYR A 223 1.18 20.14 14.55
CA TYR A 223 2.01 21.09 15.29
C TYR A 223 1.96 20.79 16.78
N LEU A 224 3.12 20.79 17.41
CA LEU A 224 3.25 20.90 18.86
C LEU A 224 3.47 22.38 19.19
N SER A 225 2.57 22.99 19.94
CA SER A 225 2.58 24.43 20.23
C SER A 225 2.49 24.72 21.72
N GLY A 226 3.29 25.68 22.19
CA GLY A 226 3.09 26.31 23.50
C GLY A 226 2.06 27.43 23.42
N GLU A 227 1.25 27.58 24.47
CA GLU A 227 0.19 28.58 24.55
C GLU A 227 0.22 29.28 25.92
N ARG A 228 0.19 30.62 25.91
CA ARG A 228 -0.07 31.40 27.12
C ARG A 228 -1.54 31.29 27.51
N VAL A 229 -1.80 30.92 28.77
CA VAL A 229 -3.14 30.93 29.35
C VAL A 229 -3.19 31.84 30.59
N GLY A 230 -4.24 32.67 30.65
CA GLY A 230 -4.50 33.56 31.79
C GLY A 230 -3.78 34.91 31.69
N ALA A 231 -3.06 35.28 32.76
CA ALA A 231 -2.48 36.60 32.96
C ALA A 231 -1.48 37.02 31.86
N ALA A 232 -1.19 38.34 31.80
CA ALA A 232 -0.43 39.00 30.73
C ALA A 232 1.08 38.69 30.70
N GLY A 233 1.51 37.58 31.30
CA GLY A 233 2.88 37.11 31.32
C GLY A 233 3.42 36.59 29.99
N THR A 234 4.53 35.87 30.07
CA THR A 234 5.22 35.23 28.94
C THR A 234 5.57 33.79 29.24
N TRP A 235 5.78 32.98 28.20
CA TRP A 235 6.30 31.64 28.34
C TRP A 235 7.56 31.40 27.49
N ALA A 236 8.27 30.31 27.81
CA ALA A 236 9.48 29.86 27.13
C ALA A 236 9.58 28.33 27.08
N ASN A 237 10.43 27.79 26.19
CA ASN A 237 10.85 26.38 26.16
C ASN A 237 12.34 26.27 25.76
N PHE A 238 12.91 25.09 25.98
CA PHE A 238 14.25 24.72 25.53
C PHE A 238 14.19 23.76 24.33
N THR A 239 15.33 23.58 23.64
CA THR A 239 15.44 22.74 22.44
C THR A 239 15.56 21.25 22.70
N TYR A 240 16.02 20.82 23.89
CA TYR A 240 16.54 19.46 24.09
C TYR A 240 15.57 18.47 24.76
N ASN A 241 14.36 18.92 25.07
CA ASN A 241 13.52 18.26 26.07
C ASN A 241 12.05 18.30 25.65
N GLY A 242 11.75 17.63 24.53
CA GLY A 242 10.40 17.46 24.03
C GLY A 242 10.35 16.56 22.80
N ALA A 243 9.14 16.11 22.48
CA ALA A 243 8.87 15.31 21.30
C ALA A 243 7.42 15.52 20.86
N LEU A 244 7.18 15.39 19.56
CA LEU A 244 5.86 15.17 18.98
C LEU A 244 5.90 13.80 18.32
N SER A 245 5.02 12.88 18.72
CA SER A 245 4.97 11.53 18.17
C SER A 245 3.57 11.26 17.62
N LEU A 246 3.51 10.57 16.48
CA LEU A 246 2.25 10.15 15.88
C LEU A 246 2.32 8.72 15.36
N LEU A 247 1.14 8.11 15.30
CA LEU A 247 0.87 6.87 14.58
C LEU A 247 -0.34 7.09 13.65
N ARG A 248 -0.16 6.90 12.35
CA ARG A 248 -1.23 6.92 11.36
C ARG A 248 -1.82 5.53 11.18
N LEU A 249 -3.13 5.44 11.34
CA LEU A 249 -3.92 4.22 11.28
C LEU A 249 -5.01 4.33 10.22
N PRO A 250 -5.44 3.23 9.59
CA PRO A 250 -6.70 3.16 8.84
C PRO A 250 -7.89 3.69 9.64
N ALA A 251 -8.79 4.40 8.96
CA ALA A 251 -10.00 4.99 9.55
C ALA A 251 -11.12 4.00 9.84
#